data_AF-A0A9D6T3D8-F1
#
_entry.id   AF-A0A9D6T3D8-F1
#
_cell.length_a   1.000
_cell.length_b   1.000
_cell.length_c   1.000
_cell.angle_alpha   90.00
_cell.angle_beta   90.00
_cell.angle_gamma   90.00
#
_symmetry.space_group_name_H-M   'P 1'
#
loop_
_entity.id
_entity.type
_entity.pdbx_description
1 polymer ?
#
loop_
_entity_poly.entity_id
_entity_poly.type
_entity_poly.pdbx_seq_one_letter_code
_entity_poly.pdbx_strand_id
1 'polypeptide(L)'
;MADLLTTIKNALEKLVSLEIVTAVGPIKGGETSNADIDWDQNPKVILTRIDLLQGDIKTVFDPVFVTGEYQSLRDFHANREKEGHEIVLKNIAALRALYSLAQEWLGQQQGSET
;
A
#
# COMPACT_ATOMS: atom_id res chain seq x y z
N MET A 1 -6.77 -15.25 -21.90
CA MET A 1 -7.11 -15.84 -20.60
C MET A 1 -5.91 -16.24 -19.75
N ALA A 2 -4.89 -16.94 -20.28
CA ALA A 2 -3.61 -17.14 -19.55
C ALA A 2 -2.96 -15.81 -19.12
N ASP A 3 -3.14 -14.78 -19.96
CA ASP A 3 -2.68 -13.41 -19.71
C ASP A 3 -3.41 -12.72 -18.52
N LEU A 4 -4.70 -13.03 -18.31
CA LEU A 4 -5.48 -12.49 -17.19
C LEU A 4 -5.01 -13.09 -15.86
N LEU A 5 -4.84 -14.41 -15.78
CA LEU A 5 -4.31 -15.07 -14.57
C LEU A 5 -2.89 -14.59 -14.23
N THR A 6 -2.07 -14.38 -15.26
CA THR A 6 -0.71 -13.83 -15.09
C THR A 6 -0.76 -12.40 -14.57
N THR A 7 -1.65 -11.58 -15.12
CA THR A 7 -1.86 -10.19 -14.66
C THR A 7 -2.34 -10.14 -13.20
N ILE A 8 -3.31 -10.97 -12.82
CA ILE A 8 -3.82 -11.05 -11.44
C ILE A 8 -2.72 -11.53 -10.49
N LYS A 9 -1.93 -12.54 -10.88
CA LYS A 9 -0.79 -13.03 -10.09
C LYS A 9 0.25 -11.93 -9.85
N ASN A 10 0.65 -11.23 -10.91
CA ASN A 10 1.61 -10.13 -10.82
C ASN A 10 1.08 -8.97 -9.96
N ALA A 11 -0.23 -8.71 -10.00
CA ALA A 11 -0.86 -7.70 -9.15
C ALA A 11 -0.86 -8.10 -7.67
N LEU A 12 -1.12 -9.38 -7.36
CA LEU A 12 -1.05 -9.92 -6.00
C LEU A 12 0.39 -9.85 -5.44
N GLU A 13 1.41 -10.12 -6.26
CA GLU A 13 2.82 -10.02 -5.85
C GLU A 13 3.27 -8.58 -5.58
N LYS A 14 2.59 -7.57 -6.15
CA LYS A 14 2.89 -6.15 -5.90
C LYS A 14 2.17 -5.57 -4.68
N LEU A 15 1.18 -6.26 -4.15
CA LEU A 15 0.37 -5.83 -3.00
C LEU A 15 1.01 -6.16 -1.64
N VAL A 16 2.32 -6.39 -1.59
CA VAL A 16 2.96 -6.95 -0.38
C VAL A 16 3.26 -5.87 0.65
N SER A 17 3.55 -4.64 0.23
CA SER A 17 3.90 -3.56 1.15
C SER A 17 3.23 -2.25 0.79
N LEU A 18 2.63 -1.58 1.78
CA LEU A 18 2.21 -0.18 1.71
C LEU A 18 3.21 0.67 2.50
N GLU A 19 3.72 1.73 1.87
CA GLU A 19 4.55 2.74 2.53
C GLU A 19 3.79 4.07 2.58
N ILE A 20 3.75 4.69 3.76
CA ILE A 20 3.13 5.99 3.98
C ILE A 20 4.20 6.89 4.59
N VAL A 21 4.41 8.04 3.98
CA VAL A 21 5.40 9.02 4.42
C VAL A 21 4.73 10.36 4.64
N THR A 22 4.96 10.95 5.80
CA THR A 22 4.68 12.36 6.07
C THR A 22 6.00 13.03 6.37
N ALA A 23 6.34 14.06 5.60
CA ALA A 23 7.61 14.75 5.71
C ALA A 23 7.38 16.25 5.85
N VAL A 24 8.17 16.88 6.72
CA VAL A 24 8.22 18.32 6.96
C VAL A 24 9.67 18.77 6.73
N GLY A 25 9.85 19.68 5.79
CA GLY A 25 11.17 20.14 5.36
C GLY A 25 11.17 20.50 3.87
N PRO A 26 12.35 20.68 3.27
CA PRO A 26 12.45 20.90 1.84
C PRO A 26 12.11 19.60 1.09
N ILE A 27 10.93 19.59 0.48
CA ILE A 27 10.44 18.50 -0.37
C ILE A 27 10.71 18.91 -1.82
N LYS A 28 11.36 18.05 -2.61
CA LYS A 28 11.45 18.23 -4.06
C LYS A 28 10.14 17.71 -4.66
N GLY A 29 9.49 18.55 -5.46
CA GLY A 29 8.28 18.14 -6.19
C GLY A 29 8.63 17.00 -7.14
N GLY A 30 8.08 15.81 -6.90
CA GLY A 30 8.25 14.65 -7.77
C GLY A 30 7.11 14.52 -8.78
N GLU A 31 7.42 14.11 -10.00
CA GLU A 31 6.44 13.77 -11.06
C GLU A 31 5.79 12.39 -10.84
N THR A 32 6.16 11.69 -9.76
CA THR A 32 5.66 10.35 -9.43
C THR A 32 4.81 10.38 -8.16
N SER A 33 4.09 9.29 -7.88
CA SER A 33 3.30 9.11 -6.65
C SER A 33 4.12 9.18 -5.35
N ASN A 34 5.44 9.19 -5.43
CA ASN A 34 6.34 9.35 -4.29
C ASN A 34 6.92 10.76 -4.30
N ALA A 35 6.75 11.49 -3.19
CA ALA A 35 7.43 12.75 -2.97
C ALA A 35 8.95 12.50 -2.89
N ASP A 36 9.74 13.27 -3.64
CA ASP A 36 11.20 13.18 -3.59
C ASP A 36 11.68 13.97 -2.36
N ILE A 37 12.03 13.25 -1.30
CA ILE A 37 12.44 13.82 -0.02
C ILE A 37 13.93 14.14 -0.11
N ASP A 38 14.28 15.42 0.09
CA ASP A 38 15.69 15.83 0.15
C ASP A 38 16.28 15.49 1.52
N TRP A 39 16.80 14.26 1.65
CA TRP A 39 17.38 13.77 2.89
C TRP A 39 18.62 14.54 3.35
N ASP A 40 19.33 15.22 2.43
CA ASP A 40 20.52 16.02 2.74
C ASP A 40 20.18 17.25 3.59
N GLN A 41 18.92 17.65 3.62
CA GLN A 41 18.41 18.78 4.39
C GLN A 41 17.78 18.36 5.73
N ASN A 42 17.97 17.11 6.15
CA ASN A 42 17.48 16.56 7.41
C ASN A 42 15.97 16.82 7.66
N PRO A 43 15.09 16.39 6.74
CA PRO A 43 13.66 16.57 6.87
C PRO A 43 13.12 15.75 8.04
N LYS A 44 12.09 16.27 8.69
CA LYS A 44 11.38 15.60 9.78
C LYS A 44 10.34 14.66 9.18
N VAL A 45 10.43 13.37 9.49
CA VAL A 45 9.55 12.37 8.87
C VAL A 45 8.80 11.52 9.88
N ILE A 46 7.59 11.13 9.50
CA ILE A 46 6.90 9.93 9.97
C ILE A 46 6.86 8.97 8.78
N LEU A 47 7.38 7.77 8.97
CA LEU A 47 7.42 6.72 7.97
C LEU A 47 6.76 5.48 8.54
N THR A 48 5.72 5.01 7.86
CA THR A 48 5.05 3.75 8.17
C THR A 48 5.15 2.78 7.02
N ARG A 49 5.55 1.56 7.34
CA ARG A 49 5.52 0.41 6.45
C ARG A 49 4.54 -0.61 6.98
N ILE A 50 3.65 -1.03 6.11
CA ILE A 50 2.66 -2.07 6.40
C ILE A 50 3.00 -3.25 5.49
N ASP A 51 3.37 -4.39 6.10
CA ASP A 51 3.37 -5.68 5.42
C ASP A 51 1.94 -6.19 5.37
N LEU A 52 1.42 -6.30 4.15
CA LEU A 52 0.02 -6.58 3.89
C LEU A 52 -0.28 -8.08 3.88
N LEU A 53 0.75 -8.92 3.79
CA LEU A 53 0.63 -10.36 3.90
C LEU A 53 0.68 -10.83 5.36
N GLN A 54 1.59 -10.24 6.13
CA GLN A 54 1.82 -10.60 7.53
C GLN A 54 0.95 -9.77 8.49
N GLY A 55 0.45 -8.60 8.04
CA GLY A 55 -0.27 -7.66 8.88
C GLY A 55 0.62 -6.84 9.80
N ASP A 56 1.94 -6.89 9.60
CA ASP A 56 2.92 -6.19 10.43
C ASP A 56 2.96 -4.70 10.06
N ILE A 57 2.83 -3.84 11.06
CA ILE A 57 2.97 -2.39 10.91
C ILE A 57 4.22 -1.94 11.64
N LYS A 58 5.10 -1.22 10.95
CA LYS A 58 6.30 -0.59 11.52
C LYS A 58 6.27 0.89 11.22
N THR A 59 6.22 1.69 12.27
CA THR A 59 6.24 3.15 12.20
C THR A 59 7.49 3.69 12.87
N VAL A 60 8.19 4.59 12.19
CA VAL A 60 9.29 5.38 12.76
C VAL A 60 8.97 6.86 12.59
N PHE A 61 9.30 7.66 13.60
CA PHE A 61 9.05 9.09 13.57
C PHE A 61 10.21 9.87 14.20
N ASP A 62 10.44 11.07 13.69
CA ASP A 62 11.30 12.04 14.37
C ASP A 62 10.65 12.45 15.71
N PRO A 63 11.42 12.57 16.81
CA PRO A 63 10.91 12.95 18.12
C PRO A 63 10.04 14.22 18.13
N VAL A 64 10.24 15.15 17.19
CA VAL A 64 9.43 16.37 17.08
C VAL A 64 7.93 16.10 16.82
N PHE A 65 7.58 14.94 16.28
CA PHE A 65 6.17 14.54 16.12
C PHE A 65 5.53 14.05 17.43
N VAL A 66 6.30 13.86 18.50
CA VAL A 66 5.79 13.47 19.83
C VAL A 66 5.54 14.68 20.73
N THR A 67 6.35 15.73 20.58
CA THR A 67 6.38 16.91 21.48
C THR A 67 5.18 17.85 21.33
N GLY A 68 4.30 17.61 20.35
CA GLY A 68 3.02 18.30 20.17
C GLY A 68 2.98 19.31 19.03
N GLU A 69 4.13 19.86 18.61
CA GLU A 69 4.23 20.85 17.52
C GLU A 69 3.58 20.35 16.22
N TYR A 70 3.76 19.07 15.91
CA TYR A 70 3.19 18.41 14.73
C TYR A 70 2.12 17.38 15.08
N GLN A 71 1.41 17.56 16.20
CA GLN A 71 0.35 16.63 16.61
C GLN A 71 -0.71 16.44 15.52
N SER A 72 -1.15 17.53 14.87
CA SER A 72 -2.14 17.46 13.78
C SER A 72 -1.63 16.66 12.58
N LEU A 73 -0.34 16.75 12.25
CA LEU A 73 0.27 15.98 11.16
C LEU A 73 0.43 14.50 11.54
N ARG A 74 0.78 14.21 12.79
CA ARG A 74 0.81 12.84 13.32
C ARG A 74 -0.57 12.20 13.27
N ASP A 75 -1.60 12.91 13.71
CA ASP A 75 -2.97 12.42 13.73
C ASP A 75 -3.50 12.23 12.29
N PHE A 76 -3.15 13.15 11.38
CA PHE A 76 -3.41 12.99 9.94
C PHE A 76 -2.73 11.74 9.36
N HIS A 77 -1.45 11.52 9.70
CA HIS A 77 -0.70 10.33 9.26
C HIS A 77 -1.35 9.04 9.76
N ALA A 78 -1.70 8.96 11.06
CA ALA A 78 -2.39 7.80 11.63
C ALA A 78 -3.74 7.54 10.94
N ASN A 79 -4.48 8.59 10.57
CA ASN A 79 -5.72 8.42 9.81
C ASN A 79 -5.46 7.95 8.36
N ARG A 80 -4.33 8.35 7.75
CA ARG A 80 -3.92 7.83 6.44
C ARG A 80 -3.48 6.37 6.50
N GLU A 81 -2.80 5.94 7.57
CA GLU A 81 -2.49 4.53 7.80
C GLU A 81 -3.74 3.67 7.86
N LYS A 82 -4.74 4.08 8.64
CA LYS A 82 -5.99 3.35 8.77
C LYS A 82 -6.72 3.26 7.43
N GLU A 83 -6.93 4.38 6.74
CA GLU A 83 -7.62 4.39 5.45
C GLU A 83 -6.85 3.61 4.38
N GLY A 84 -5.52 3.76 4.32
CA GLY A 84 -4.67 3.05 3.39
C GLY A 84 -4.73 1.53 3.59
N HIS A 85 -4.65 1.08 4.85
CA HIS A 85 -4.80 -0.32 5.20
C HIS A 85 -6.17 -0.88 4.77
N GLU A 86 -7.26 -0.16 5.06
CA GLU A 86 -8.61 -0.58 4.65
C GLU A 86 -8.78 -0.66 3.12
N ILE A 87 -8.25 0.32 2.38
CA ILE A 87 -8.28 0.32 0.90
C ILE A 87 -7.55 -0.91 0.36
N VAL A 88 -6.37 -1.20 0.90
CA VAL A 88 -5.58 -2.34 0.44
C VAL A 88 -6.28 -3.67 0.74
N LEU A 89 -6.83 -3.84 1.94
CA LEU A 89 -7.59 -5.06 2.28
C LEU A 89 -8.78 -5.26 1.32
N LYS A 90 -9.50 -4.19 0.96
CA LYS A 90 -10.57 -4.24 -0.04
C LYS A 90 -10.05 -4.64 -1.41
N ASN A 91 -8.90 -4.11 -1.84
CA ASN A 91 -8.29 -4.47 -3.12
C ASN A 91 -7.84 -5.95 -3.17
N ILE A 92 -7.23 -6.45 -2.09
CA ILE A 92 -6.85 -7.87 -1.96
C ILE A 92 -8.08 -8.76 -2.03
N ALA A 93 -9.17 -8.40 -1.35
CA ALA A 93 -10.43 -9.14 -1.40
C ALA A 93 -11.02 -9.16 -2.82
N ALA A 94 -11.02 -8.02 -3.52
CA ALA A 94 -11.49 -7.93 -4.90
C ALA A 94 -10.65 -8.79 -5.86
N LEU A 95 -9.32 -8.76 -5.75
CA LEU A 95 -8.44 -9.59 -6.59
C LEU A 95 -8.61 -11.08 -6.32
N ARG A 96 -8.83 -11.47 -5.06
CA ARG A 96 -9.15 -12.86 -4.72
C ARG A 96 -10.45 -13.31 -5.38
N ALA A 97 -11.49 -12.47 -5.35
CA ALA A 97 -12.76 -12.77 -6.00
C ALA A 97 -12.60 -12.90 -7.53
N LEU A 98 -11.84 -12.00 -8.16
CA LEU A 98 -11.54 -12.07 -9.59
C LEU A 98 -10.74 -13.34 -9.95
N TYR A 99 -9.78 -13.73 -9.11
CA TYR A 99 -9.02 -14.97 -9.30
C TYR A 99 -9.92 -16.20 -9.23
N SER A 100 -10.77 -16.30 -8.20
CA SER A 100 -11.73 -17.41 -8.05
C SER A 100 -12.68 -17.50 -9.25
N LEU A 101 -13.25 -16.37 -9.69
CA LEU A 101 -14.12 -16.32 -10.86
C LEU A 101 -13.40 -16.82 -12.14
N ALA A 102 -12.14 -16.42 -12.33
CA ALA A 102 -11.34 -16.86 -13.46
C ALA A 102 -11.06 -18.38 -13.42
N GLN A 103 -10.83 -18.96 -12.24
CA GLN A 103 -10.63 -20.41 -12.09
C GLN A 103 -11.92 -21.20 -12.36
N GLU A 104 -13.06 -20.77 -11.81
CA GLU A 104 -14.36 -21.42 -12.02
C GLU A 104 -14.71 -21.47 -13.51
N TRP A 105 -14.51 -20.36 -14.23
CA TRP A 105 -14.80 -20.29 -15.65
C TRP A 105 -13.91 -21.23 -16.49
N LEU A 106 -12.64 -21.39 -16.12
CA LEU A 106 -11.74 -22.35 -16.78
C LEU A 106 -12.14 -23.80 -16.50
N GLY A 107 -12.59 -24.12 -15.30
CA GLY A 107 -13.11 -25.44 -14.95
C GLY A 107 -14.36 -25.81 -15.75
N GLN A 108 -15.24 -24.85 -16.02
CA GLN A 108 -16.45 -25.07 -16.82
C GLN A 108 -16.16 -25.35 -18.30
N GLN A 109 -15.13 -24.73 -18.89
CA GLN A 109 -14.77 -24.97 -20.29
C GLN A 109 -14.17 -26.36 -20.54
N GLN A 110 -13.48 -26.93 -19.56
CA GLN A 110 -12.94 -28.30 -19.65
C GLN A 110 -14.03 -29.38 -19.49
N GLY A 111 -15.15 -29.05 -18.85
CA GLY A 111 -16.29 -29.96 -18.67
C GLY A 111 -17.30 -29.97 -19.82
N SER A 112 -17.16 -29.07 -20.80
CA SER A 112 -18.05 -28.97 -21.97
C SER A 112 -17.54 -29.68 -23.24
N GLU A 113 -16.37 -30.33 -23.18
CA GLU A 113 -15.77 -31.09 -24.30
C GLU A 113 -15.93 -32.62 -24.18
N THR A 114 -16.79 -33.11 -23.28
CA THR A 114 -17.21 -34.53 -23.18
C THR A 114 -18.71 -34.66 -23.33
#